data_AF-A0A850DGZ2-F1
#
_entry.id   AF-A0A850DGZ2-F1
#
_cell.length_a   1.000
_cell.length_b   1.000
_cell.length_c   1.000
_cell.angle_alpha   90.00
_cell.angle_beta   90.00
_cell.angle_gamma   90.00
#
_symmetry.space_group_name_H-M   'P 1'
#
loop_
_entity.id
_entity.type
_entity.pdbx_description
1 polymer ?
#
loop_
_entity_poly.entity_id
_entity_poly.type
_entity_poly.pdbx_seq_one_letter_code
_entity_poly.pdbx_strand_id
1 'polypeptide(L)'
;MSALSSALQSGRSVVGSGQADYSADTAKVSALADTYLNAARSLSATRSGGGSSRADSGSGESVRLTAATKDSSTPNSLDGVINAALDKLGIRDPAARARWRKGYRTLIQRESGGNANAVNRTDSNAVAGHPSRGLTQMIPSTFAANHVRGTSRSITDPVANVAASMQYVMRRYSVSRDGSNLTSNVQMADSRRPPKGY
;
A
#
# COMPACT_ATOMS: atom_id res chain seq x y z
N MET A 1 -5.55 -43.42 -34.14
CA MET A 1 -6.59 -43.25 -33.10
C MET A 1 -5.95 -43.32 -31.72
N SER A 2 -5.82 -42.28 -30.89
CA SER A 2 -5.66 -40.84 -31.06
C SER A 2 -5.16 -40.40 -29.68
N ALA A 3 -3.99 -39.77 -29.60
CA ALA A 3 -3.35 -39.29 -28.37
C ALA A 3 -4.06 -38.04 -27.79
N LEU A 4 -5.38 -38.00 -27.90
CA LEU A 4 -6.24 -36.87 -27.51
C LEU A 4 -6.96 -37.07 -26.16
N SER A 5 -6.90 -38.26 -25.56
CA SER A 5 -7.54 -38.51 -24.25
C SER A 5 -6.68 -38.21 -23.03
N SER A 6 -5.34 -38.15 -23.13
CA SER A 6 -4.48 -37.90 -21.96
C SER A 6 -4.18 -36.42 -21.69
N ALA A 7 -4.45 -35.52 -22.64
CA ALA A 7 -4.17 -34.09 -22.48
C ALA A 7 -5.27 -33.32 -21.71
N LEU A 8 -6.51 -33.86 -21.62
CA LEU A 8 -7.60 -33.20 -20.89
C LEU A 8 -7.66 -33.56 -19.40
N GLN A 9 -6.98 -34.62 -18.93
CA GLN A 9 -6.97 -34.97 -17.51
C GLN A 9 -5.88 -34.20 -16.73
N SER A 10 -4.78 -33.81 -17.39
CA SER A 10 -3.68 -33.04 -16.78
C SER A 10 -3.96 -31.52 -16.70
N GLY A 11 -4.90 -31.01 -17.49
CA GLY A 11 -5.28 -29.59 -17.49
C GLY A 11 -6.22 -29.18 -16.35
N ARG A 12 -6.89 -30.14 -15.70
CA ARG A 12 -7.89 -29.84 -14.66
C ARG A 12 -7.30 -29.69 -13.25
N SER A 13 -6.08 -30.20 -13.01
CA SER A 13 -5.38 -30.03 -11.73
C SER A 13 -4.61 -28.71 -11.61
N VAL A 14 -4.14 -28.11 -12.71
CA VAL A 14 -3.41 -26.82 -12.66
C VAL A 14 -4.36 -25.62 -12.57
N VAL A 15 -5.59 -25.73 -13.07
CA VAL A 15 -6.59 -24.64 -12.98
C VAL A 15 -7.33 -24.64 -11.64
N GLY A 16 -7.40 -25.78 -10.94
CA GLY A 16 -8.05 -25.89 -9.63
C GLY A 16 -7.22 -25.30 -8.47
N SER A 17 -5.90 -25.48 -8.49
CA SER A 17 -5.00 -24.94 -7.46
C SER A 17 -4.75 -23.44 -7.65
N GLY A 18 -4.53 -22.99 -8.89
CA GLY A 18 -4.26 -21.56 -9.16
C GLY A 18 -5.41 -20.63 -8.75
N GLN A 19 -6.67 -21.05 -8.86
CA GLN A 19 -7.81 -20.19 -8.50
C GLN A 19 -8.08 -20.16 -6.98
N ALA A 20 -7.82 -21.26 -6.28
CA ALA A 20 -7.91 -21.36 -4.82
C ALA A 20 -6.74 -20.63 -4.13
N ASP A 21 -5.53 -20.74 -4.68
CA ASP A 21 -4.35 -20.03 -4.18
C ASP A 21 -4.46 -18.52 -4.43
N TYR A 22 -4.99 -18.10 -5.60
CA TYR A 22 -5.27 -16.68 -5.86
C TYR A 22 -6.35 -16.12 -4.91
N SER A 23 -7.42 -16.86 -4.63
CA SER A 23 -8.52 -16.36 -3.79
C SER A 23 -8.15 -16.34 -2.30
N ALA A 24 -7.38 -17.30 -1.81
CA ALA A 24 -6.81 -17.27 -0.46
C ALA A 24 -5.82 -16.10 -0.27
N ASP A 25 -5.02 -15.79 -1.30
CA ASP A 25 -4.06 -14.68 -1.28
C ASP A 25 -4.74 -13.31 -1.50
N THR A 26 -5.90 -13.28 -2.16
CA THR A 26 -6.73 -12.08 -2.27
C THR A 26 -7.45 -11.80 -0.94
N ALA A 27 -7.97 -12.84 -0.28
CA ALA A 27 -8.62 -12.73 1.03
C ALA A 27 -7.65 -12.26 2.13
N LYS A 28 -6.40 -12.75 2.11
CA LYS A 28 -5.34 -12.27 3.01
C LYS A 28 -5.05 -10.79 2.76
N VAL A 29 -4.93 -10.38 1.50
CA VAL A 29 -4.62 -8.97 1.16
C VAL A 29 -5.78 -8.02 1.41
N SER A 30 -7.03 -8.42 1.14
CA SER A 30 -8.20 -7.64 1.54
C SER A 30 -8.29 -7.55 3.06
N ALA A 31 -7.99 -8.62 3.80
CA ALA A 31 -7.92 -8.57 5.26
C ALA A 31 -6.83 -7.62 5.77
N LEU A 32 -5.64 -7.57 5.14
CA LEU A 32 -4.61 -6.57 5.48
C LEU A 32 -5.12 -5.14 5.22
N ALA A 33 -5.77 -4.92 4.07
CA ALA A 33 -6.35 -3.62 3.72
C ALA A 33 -7.47 -3.20 4.68
N ASP A 34 -8.39 -4.12 5.02
CA ASP A 34 -9.48 -3.91 5.98
C ASP A 34 -8.92 -3.63 7.37
N THR A 35 -7.88 -4.35 7.80
CA THR A 35 -7.27 -4.14 9.12
C THR A 35 -6.51 -2.81 9.18
N TYR A 36 -5.84 -2.39 8.10
CA TYR A 36 -5.26 -1.04 7.99
C TYR A 36 -6.34 0.05 8.01
N LEU A 37 -7.43 -0.13 7.25
CA LEU A 37 -8.55 0.82 7.24
C LEU A 37 -9.21 0.93 8.61
N ASN A 38 -9.36 -0.19 9.33
CA ASN A 38 -9.85 -0.20 10.71
C ASN A 38 -8.88 0.49 11.66
N ALA A 39 -7.58 0.22 11.58
CA ALA A 39 -6.57 0.90 12.39
C ALA A 39 -6.52 2.41 12.13
N ALA A 40 -6.59 2.84 10.86
CA ALA A 40 -6.63 4.24 10.47
C ALA A 40 -7.91 4.93 10.98
N ARG A 41 -9.07 4.26 10.94
CA ARG A 41 -10.32 4.75 11.54
C ARG A 41 -10.18 4.92 13.06
N SER A 42 -9.63 3.94 13.78
CA SER A 42 -9.40 4.04 15.22
C SER A 42 -8.44 5.17 15.60
N LEU A 43 -7.34 5.35 14.85
CA LEU A 43 -6.40 6.46 15.02
C LEU A 43 -7.05 7.83 14.76
N SER A 44 -7.97 7.93 13.80
CA SER A 44 -8.72 9.17 13.53
C SER A 44 -9.75 9.47 14.62
N ALA A 45 -10.39 8.43 15.19
CA ALA A 45 -11.34 8.57 16.29
C ALA A 45 -10.67 9.02 17.60
N THR A 46 -9.48 8.50 17.91
CA THR A 46 -8.71 8.91 19.10
C THR A 46 -8.23 10.36 19.01
N ARG A 47 -7.95 10.89 17.81
CA ARG A 47 -7.49 12.28 17.63
C ARG A 47 -8.61 13.32 17.66
N SER A 48 -9.87 12.89 17.59
CA SER A 48 -11.04 13.79 17.65
C SER A 48 -11.61 13.97 19.07
N GLY A 49 -11.02 13.30 20.08
CA GLY A 49 -11.39 13.40 21.49
C GLY A 49 -10.35 14.18 22.30
N GLY A 50 -10.32 15.51 22.17
CA GLY A 50 -9.49 16.38 23.01
C GLY A 50 -10.36 17.27 23.88
N GLY A 51 -10.40 17.00 25.20
CA GLY A 51 -10.87 17.97 26.19
C GLY A 51 -11.38 17.42 27.52
N SER A 52 -10.48 17.17 28.48
CA SER A 52 -10.52 17.75 29.84
C SER A 52 -9.73 16.91 30.86
N SER A 53 -8.75 17.56 31.46
CA SER A 53 -7.98 17.13 32.62
C SER A 53 -8.83 16.94 33.87
N ARG A 54 -8.57 15.87 34.63
CA ARG A 54 -8.54 15.83 36.10
C ARG A 54 -7.78 14.57 36.54
N ALA A 55 -6.76 14.78 37.37
CA ALA A 55 -6.00 13.73 38.05
C ALA A 55 -6.82 13.18 39.24
N ASP A 56 -6.75 11.88 39.50
CA ASP A 56 -6.06 11.31 40.67
C ASP A 56 -6.46 9.84 40.97
N SER A 57 -5.45 9.09 41.44
CA SER A 57 -5.46 7.86 42.24
C SER A 57 -5.85 6.51 41.62
N GLY A 58 -4.86 5.60 41.57
CA GLY A 58 -5.11 4.14 41.70
C GLY A 58 -4.21 3.19 40.89
N SER A 59 -3.02 2.90 41.42
CA SER A 59 -2.27 1.63 41.36
C SER A 59 -2.28 0.78 40.08
N GLY A 60 -1.10 0.60 39.46
CA GLY A 60 -0.86 -0.51 38.54
C GLY A 60 0.39 -0.37 37.67
N GLU A 61 1.49 -0.92 38.17
CA GLU A 61 2.60 -1.53 37.40
C GLU A 61 3.30 -0.73 36.29
N SER A 62 4.52 -0.29 36.62
CA SER A 62 5.50 0.31 35.72
C SER A 62 6.06 -0.70 34.72
N VAL A 63 5.56 -0.70 33.49
CA VAL A 63 6.29 -1.28 32.35
C VAL A 63 7.05 -0.18 31.63
N ARG A 64 8.37 -0.16 31.85
CA ARG A 64 9.33 0.57 31.03
C ARG A 64 9.09 0.20 29.55
N LEU A 65 8.69 1.19 28.74
CA LEU A 65 8.78 1.13 27.29
C LEU A 65 10.27 1.09 26.90
N THR A 66 10.89 -0.08 27.05
CA THR A 66 12.10 -0.41 26.30
C THR A 66 11.70 -0.40 24.83
N ALA A 67 12.48 0.33 24.03
CA ALA A 67 12.21 0.57 22.62
C ALA A 67 12.04 -0.76 21.88
N ALA A 68 10.78 -1.18 21.73
CA ALA A 68 10.43 -2.33 20.93
C ALA A 68 10.79 -2.02 19.48
N THR A 69 11.71 -2.81 18.94
CA THR A 69 11.94 -2.97 17.51
C THR A 69 10.59 -3.24 16.84
N LYS A 70 9.97 -2.19 16.29
CA LYS A 70 8.68 -2.29 15.60
C LYS A 70 8.86 -3.23 14.42
N ASP A 71 8.40 -4.46 14.63
CA ASP A 71 8.37 -5.51 13.63
C ASP A 71 7.64 -5.00 12.38
N SER A 72 8.42 -4.81 11.31
CA SER A 72 7.97 -4.41 9.98
C SER A 72 7.06 -5.44 9.28
N SER A 73 6.64 -6.47 10.00
CA SER A 73 5.75 -7.55 9.57
C SER A 73 4.31 -7.38 10.08
N THR A 74 3.99 -6.33 10.84
CA THR A 74 2.62 -6.11 11.32
C THR A 74 1.72 -5.57 10.19
N PRO A 75 0.63 -6.29 9.84
CA PRO A 75 -0.39 -5.90 8.85
C PRO A 75 -0.90 -4.46 8.88
N ASN A 76 -0.96 -3.88 10.08
CA ASN A 76 -1.66 -2.61 10.34
C ASN A 76 -0.73 -1.40 10.26
N SER A 77 0.36 -1.52 9.50
CA SER A 77 1.38 -0.50 9.37
C SER A 77 1.56 -0.09 7.91
N LEU A 78 2.04 1.13 7.69
CA LEU A 78 2.38 1.61 6.36
C LEU A 78 3.42 0.70 5.68
N ASP A 79 4.38 0.18 6.45
CA ASP A 79 5.36 -0.79 5.94
C ASP A 79 4.72 -2.12 5.53
N GLY A 80 3.72 -2.59 6.27
CA GLY A 80 2.93 -3.78 5.92
C GLY A 80 2.19 -3.60 4.60
N VAL A 81 1.54 -2.45 4.39
CA VAL A 81 0.87 -2.10 3.12
C VAL A 81 1.87 -2.06 1.97
N ILE A 82 3.03 -1.42 2.15
CA ILE A 82 4.08 -1.34 1.12
C ILE A 82 4.60 -2.75 0.79
N ASN A 83 4.84 -3.58 1.80
CA ASN A 83 5.29 -4.96 1.62
C ASN A 83 4.25 -5.82 0.86
N ALA A 84 2.97 -5.70 1.21
CA ALA A 84 1.89 -6.41 0.50
C ALA A 84 1.77 -5.97 -0.96
N ALA A 85 1.96 -4.67 -1.24
CA ALA A 85 2.01 -4.17 -2.61
C ALA A 85 3.20 -4.73 -3.40
N LEU A 86 4.38 -4.80 -2.78
CA LEU A 86 5.58 -5.41 -3.35
C LEU A 86 5.40 -6.91 -3.61
N ASP A 87 4.65 -7.62 -2.76
CA ASP A 87 4.31 -9.02 -2.97
C ASP A 87 3.45 -9.21 -4.22
N LYS A 88 2.44 -8.34 -4.42
CA LYS A 88 1.61 -8.36 -5.65
C LYS A 88 2.38 -8.00 -6.91
N LEU A 89 3.48 -7.27 -6.77
CA LEU A 89 4.41 -6.98 -7.87
C LEU A 89 5.49 -8.06 -8.05
N GLY A 90 5.55 -9.07 -7.18
CA GLY A 90 6.56 -10.13 -7.21
C GLY A 90 7.97 -9.66 -6.81
N ILE A 91 8.09 -8.56 -6.07
CA ILE A 91 9.38 -8.01 -5.62
C ILE A 91 9.71 -8.59 -4.24
N ARG A 92 10.49 -9.67 -4.24
CA ARG A 92 10.79 -10.47 -3.04
C ARG A 92 12.19 -10.21 -2.46
N ASP A 93 13.10 -9.66 -3.25
CA ASP A 93 14.47 -9.38 -2.82
C ASP A 93 14.49 -8.42 -1.61
N PRO A 94 15.13 -8.79 -0.49
CA PRO A 94 15.11 -7.97 0.73
C PRO A 94 15.70 -6.56 0.55
N ALA A 95 16.76 -6.43 -0.25
CA ALA A 95 17.41 -5.13 -0.47
C ALA A 95 16.53 -4.21 -1.32
N ALA A 96 15.89 -4.75 -2.36
CA ALA A 96 14.90 -4.04 -3.15
C ALA A 96 13.73 -3.57 -2.28
N ARG A 97 13.18 -4.45 -1.46
CA ARG A 97 12.06 -4.11 -0.56
C ARG A 97 12.44 -3.02 0.44
N ALA A 98 13.68 -3.02 0.96
CA ALA A 98 14.16 -1.96 1.84
C ALA A 98 14.21 -0.60 1.13
N ARG A 99 14.69 -0.54 -0.11
CA ARG A 99 14.74 0.69 -0.92
C ARG A 99 13.35 1.22 -1.23
N TRP A 100 12.45 0.35 -1.69
CA TRP A 100 11.05 0.72 -1.96
C TRP A 100 10.33 1.24 -0.71
N ARG A 101 10.44 0.53 0.42
CA ARG A 101 9.84 0.96 1.70
C ARG A 101 10.32 2.35 2.11
N LYS A 102 11.63 2.59 2.05
CA LYS A 102 12.21 3.89 2.39
C LYS A 102 11.62 5.01 1.54
N GLY A 103 11.61 4.86 0.22
CA GLY A 103 11.10 5.88 -0.69
C GLY A 103 9.58 6.09 -0.57
N TYR A 104 8.81 5.00 -0.50
CA TYR A 104 7.35 5.08 -0.44
C TYR A 104 6.84 5.60 0.90
N ARG A 105 7.55 5.38 2.01
CA ARG A 105 7.21 6.02 3.28
C ARG A 105 7.27 7.55 3.16
N THR A 106 8.35 8.06 2.56
CA THR A 106 8.50 9.50 2.33
C THR A 106 7.43 10.04 1.39
N LEU A 107 7.18 9.36 0.27
CA LEU A 107 6.17 9.76 -0.69
C LEU A 107 4.78 9.81 -0.05
N ILE A 108 4.34 8.73 0.59
CA ILE A 108 3.00 8.64 1.19
C ILE A 108 2.81 9.67 2.30
N GLN A 109 3.84 9.92 3.11
CA GLN A 109 3.79 10.94 4.15
C GLN A 109 3.58 12.34 3.55
N ARG A 110 4.19 12.63 2.40
CA ARG A 110 4.05 13.93 1.71
C ARG A 110 2.71 14.07 1.00
N GLU A 111 2.24 13.01 0.37
CA GLU A 111 1.02 13.04 -0.46
C GLU A 111 -0.27 13.04 0.39
N SER A 112 -0.33 12.21 1.43
CA SER A 112 -1.57 11.99 2.19
C SER A 112 -1.41 12.05 3.70
N GLY A 113 -0.18 12.21 4.20
CA GLY A 113 0.13 12.02 5.62
C GLY A 113 -0.17 10.61 6.13
N GLY A 114 -0.30 9.62 5.23
CA GLY A 114 -0.73 8.26 5.57
C GLY A 114 -2.24 8.06 5.61
N ASN A 115 -3.06 8.99 5.13
CA ASN A 115 -4.52 8.81 5.07
C ASN A 115 -4.95 8.12 3.78
N ALA A 116 -5.33 6.84 3.86
CA ALA A 116 -5.83 6.08 2.70
C ALA A 116 -7.17 6.58 2.12
N ASN A 117 -7.92 7.38 2.88
CA ASN A 117 -9.16 8.00 2.41
C ASN A 117 -8.97 9.46 1.98
N ALA A 118 -7.71 9.93 1.86
CA ALA A 118 -7.44 11.28 1.40
C ALA A 118 -7.98 11.51 -0.02
N VAL A 119 -8.63 12.64 -0.22
CA VAL A 119 -9.17 13.10 -1.51
C VAL A 119 -8.76 14.56 -1.68
N ASN A 120 -7.97 14.86 -2.70
CA ASN A 120 -7.68 16.24 -3.06
C ASN A 120 -8.89 16.84 -3.79
N ARG A 121 -9.35 18.03 -3.37
CA ARG A 121 -10.54 18.68 -3.94
C ARG A 121 -10.27 20.05 -4.54
N THR A 122 -9.02 20.51 -4.52
CA THR A 122 -8.69 21.90 -4.83
C THR A 122 -7.83 22.08 -6.07
N ASP A 123 -7.19 21.03 -6.58
CA ASP A 123 -6.33 21.13 -7.77
C ASP A 123 -7.12 21.10 -9.09
N SER A 124 -6.42 21.31 -10.21
CA SER A 124 -7.01 21.31 -11.55
C SER A 124 -7.66 19.96 -11.91
N ASN A 125 -7.14 18.85 -11.41
CA ASN A 125 -7.75 17.53 -11.61
C ASN A 125 -9.09 17.43 -10.88
N ALA A 126 -9.16 17.94 -9.66
CA ALA A 126 -10.40 18.00 -8.89
C ALA A 126 -11.43 18.90 -9.56
N VAL A 127 -11.02 20.06 -10.07
CA VAL A 127 -11.89 20.97 -10.86
C VAL A 127 -12.40 20.27 -12.12
N ALA A 128 -11.56 19.46 -12.78
CA ALA A 128 -11.94 18.64 -13.93
C ALA A 128 -12.75 17.37 -13.56
N GLY A 129 -13.13 17.18 -12.29
CA GLY A 129 -13.94 16.03 -11.84
C GLY A 129 -13.14 14.74 -11.63
N HIS A 130 -11.82 14.81 -11.62
CA HIS A 130 -10.90 13.68 -11.46
C HIS A 130 -9.98 13.85 -10.24
N PRO A 131 -10.53 14.08 -9.03
CA PRO A 131 -9.72 14.33 -7.84
C PRO A 131 -8.78 13.16 -7.56
N SER A 132 -7.54 13.48 -7.21
CA SER A 132 -6.53 12.52 -6.73
C SER A 132 -6.92 11.93 -5.37
N ARG A 133 -6.61 10.64 -5.15
CA ARG A 133 -7.10 9.88 -3.98
C ARG A 133 -6.09 8.87 -3.45
N GLY A 134 -6.28 8.52 -2.18
CA GLY A 134 -5.57 7.43 -1.52
C GLY A 134 -4.19 7.82 -1.00
N LEU A 135 -3.44 6.81 -0.52
CA LEU A 135 -2.15 7.01 0.13
C LEU A 135 -1.12 7.74 -0.72
N THR A 136 -1.15 7.49 -2.04
CA THR A 136 -0.21 8.04 -3.01
C THR A 136 -0.85 9.10 -3.92
N GLN A 137 -2.05 9.59 -3.58
CA GLN A 137 -2.79 10.62 -4.31
C GLN A 137 -2.87 10.38 -5.83
N MET A 138 -3.16 9.14 -6.24
CA MET A 138 -3.33 8.82 -7.67
C MET A 138 -4.61 9.42 -8.24
N ILE A 139 -4.55 9.86 -9.49
CA ILE A 139 -5.73 10.21 -10.30
C ILE A 139 -6.45 8.92 -10.74
N PRO A 140 -7.81 8.88 -10.78
CA PRO A 140 -8.57 7.67 -11.11
C PRO A 140 -8.17 6.98 -12.42
N SER A 141 -7.95 7.73 -13.49
CA SER A 141 -7.53 7.20 -14.79
C SER A 141 -6.13 6.55 -14.72
N THR A 142 -5.19 7.20 -14.04
CA THR A 142 -3.84 6.66 -13.82
C THR A 142 -3.86 5.38 -12.97
N PHE A 143 -4.69 5.34 -11.93
CA PHE A 143 -4.88 4.13 -11.11
C PHE A 143 -5.41 2.97 -11.97
N ALA A 144 -6.47 3.21 -12.74
CA ALA A 144 -7.06 2.19 -13.61
C ALA A 144 -6.05 1.67 -14.66
N ALA A 145 -5.28 2.57 -15.27
CA ALA A 145 -4.29 2.22 -16.29
C ALA A 145 -3.04 1.48 -15.76
N ASN A 146 -2.86 1.45 -14.44
CA ASN A 146 -1.73 0.79 -13.76
C ASN A 146 -2.20 -0.20 -12.69
N HIS A 147 -3.44 -0.68 -12.80
CA HIS A 147 -4.00 -1.64 -11.85
C HIS A 147 -3.17 -2.93 -11.83
N VAL A 148 -2.83 -3.41 -10.63
CA VAL A 148 -2.09 -4.65 -10.45
C VAL A 148 -3.08 -5.80 -10.25
N ARG A 149 -3.02 -6.80 -11.14
CA ARG A 149 -3.87 -7.99 -11.05
C ARG A 149 -3.78 -8.66 -9.68
N GLY A 150 -4.93 -9.02 -9.12
CA GLY A 150 -5.01 -9.61 -7.77
C GLY A 150 -5.08 -8.59 -6.63
N THR A 151 -5.29 -7.31 -6.94
CA THR A 151 -5.61 -6.25 -5.97
C THR A 151 -7.03 -5.70 -6.18
N SER A 152 -7.56 -4.99 -5.17
CA SER A 152 -8.86 -4.32 -5.25
C SER A 152 -8.92 -3.32 -6.41
N ARG A 153 -10.13 -3.07 -6.93
CA ARG A 153 -10.39 -1.97 -7.89
C ARG A 153 -10.71 -0.63 -7.21
N SER A 154 -10.78 -0.62 -5.88
CA SER A 154 -10.97 0.62 -5.13
C SER A 154 -9.66 1.41 -5.06
N ILE A 155 -9.67 2.67 -5.50
CA ILE A 155 -8.49 3.54 -5.43
C ILE A 155 -8.08 3.91 -4.00
N THR A 156 -9.00 3.78 -3.03
CA THR A 156 -8.70 4.00 -1.60
C THR A 156 -8.30 2.74 -0.86
N ASP A 157 -8.32 1.57 -1.54
CA ASP A 157 -7.70 0.36 -0.99
C ASP A 157 -6.18 0.60 -0.86
N PRO A 158 -5.60 0.53 0.34
CA PRO A 158 -4.19 0.87 0.57
C PRO A 158 -3.23 0.08 -0.32
N VAL A 159 -3.45 -1.23 -0.44
CA VAL A 159 -2.53 -2.13 -1.17
C VAL A 159 -2.66 -1.90 -2.67
N ALA A 160 -3.88 -1.81 -3.20
CA ALA A 160 -4.11 -1.52 -4.61
C ALA A 160 -3.54 -0.15 -5.01
N ASN A 161 -3.76 0.88 -4.18
CA ASN A 161 -3.27 2.24 -4.44
C ASN A 161 -1.74 2.27 -4.51
N VAL A 162 -1.05 1.67 -3.53
CA VAL A 162 0.41 1.62 -3.51
C VAL A 162 0.96 0.76 -4.66
N ALA A 163 0.36 -0.41 -4.92
CA ALA A 163 0.81 -1.30 -6.00
C ALA A 163 0.67 -0.65 -7.38
N ALA A 164 -0.45 0.03 -7.64
CA ALA A 164 -0.68 0.76 -8.89
C ALA A 164 0.28 1.95 -9.04
N SER A 165 0.56 2.68 -7.96
CA SER A 165 1.55 3.76 -7.95
C SER A 165 2.96 3.24 -8.27
N MET A 166 3.37 2.13 -7.67
CA MET A 166 4.66 1.49 -7.97
C MET A 166 4.75 1.06 -9.43
N GLN A 167 3.69 0.45 -9.97
CA GLN A 167 3.64 0.08 -11.39
C GLN A 167 3.72 1.32 -12.30
N TYR A 168 3.03 2.41 -11.95
CA TYR A 168 3.10 3.66 -12.68
C TYR A 168 4.52 4.24 -12.71
N VAL A 169 5.21 4.35 -11.56
CA VAL A 169 6.55 4.94 -11.55
C VAL A 169 7.60 4.06 -12.25
N MET A 170 7.44 2.74 -12.22
CA MET A 170 8.27 1.83 -13.02
C MET A 170 8.07 2.06 -14.52
N ARG A 171 6.82 2.25 -14.98
CA ARG A 171 6.51 2.45 -16.41
C ARG A 171 6.84 3.85 -16.91
N ARG A 172 6.49 4.88 -16.14
CA ARG A 172 6.54 6.29 -16.57
C ARG A 172 7.88 6.96 -16.32
N TYR A 173 8.55 6.58 -15.22
CA TYR A 173 9.81 7.19 -14.77
C TYR A 173 10.98 6.19 -14.79
N SER A 174 10.80 5.02 -15.41
CA SER A 174 11.82 3.99 -15.55
C SER A 174 12.48 3.60 -14.21
N VAL A 175 11.70 3.59 -13.14
CA VAL A 175 12.17 3.07 -11.85
C VAL A 175 12.43 1.57 -11.98
N SER A 176 13.63 1.14 -11.61
CA SER A 176 14.02 -0.26 -11.61
C SER A 176 13.23 -1.04 -10.56
N ARG A 177 12.95 -2.31 -10.85
CA ARG A 177 12.26 -3.22 -9.91
C ARG A 177 13.02 -3.39 -8.60
N ASP A 178 14.35 -3.23 -8.61
CA ASP A 178 15.18 -3.28 -7.41
C ASP A 178 15.14 -1.98 -6.57
N GLY A 179 14.42 -0.95 -7.02
CA GLY A 179 14.23 0.32 -6.35
C GLY A 179 15.48 1.18 -6.22
N SER A 180 16.60 0.81 -6.86
CA SER A 180 17.90 1.50 -6.72
C SER A 180 17.89 2.95 -7.18
N ASN A 181 17.11 3.26 -8.23
CA ASN A 181 16.99 4.58 -8.82
C ASN A 181 15.69 5.32 -8.42
N LEU A 182 14.91 4.80 -7.47
CA LEU A 182 13.61 5.36 -7.09
C LEU A 182 13.71 6.84 -6.67
N THR A 183 14.60 7.17 -5.74
CA THR A 183 14.73 8.55 -5.23
C THR A 183 15.31 9.51 -6.27
N SER A 184 16.11 8.99 -7.21
CA SER A 184 16.66 9.79 -8.30
C SER A 184 15.59 10.19 -9.31
N ASN A 185 14.66 9.27 -9.60
CA ASN A 185 13.65 9.46 -10.64
C ASN A 185 12.31 9.98 -10.11
N VAL A 186 12.04 9.83 -8.81
CA VAL A 186 10.81 10.26 -8.15
C VAL A 186 11.16 11.16 -6.97
N GLN A 187 11.11 12.47 -7.18
CA GLN A 187 11.47 13.47 -6.16
C GLN A 187 10.63 13.35 -4.88
N MET A 188 9.34 13.01 -4.99
CA MET A 188 8.48 12.81 -3.83
C MET A 188 8.94 11.69 -2.91
N ALA A 189 9.69 10.71 -3.44
CA ALA A 189 10.28 9.61 -2.67
C ALA A 189 11.64 9.97 -2.03
N ASP A 190 12.26 11.10 -2.40
CA ASP A 190 13.53 11.55 -1.83
C ASP A 190 13.33 12.48 -0.64
N SER A 191 13.65 12.00 0.57
CA SER A 191 13.53 12.76 1.81
C SER A 191 14.50 13.95 1.89
N ARG A 192 15.57 13.96 1.09
CA ARG A 192 16.61 15.01 1.11
C ARG A 192 16.29 16.19 0.21
N ARG A 193 15.26 16.09 -0.63
CA ARG A 193 14.84 17.15 -1.55
C ARG A 193 13.50 17.72 -1.09
N PRO A 194 13.25 19.04 -1.23
CA PRO A 194 11.95 19.60 -0.91
C PRO A 194 10.87 18.93 -1.79
N PRO A 195 9.64 18.77 -1.26
CA PRO A 195 8.51 18.35 -2.09
C PRO A 195 8.33 19.37 -3.20
N LYS A 196 8.19 18.90 -4.44
CA LYS A 196 7.89 19.75 -5.59
C LYS A 196 6.41 19.54 -5.90
N GLY A 197 5.63 20.62 -5.89
CA GLY A 197 4.26 20.60 -6.41
C GLY A 197 4.26 20.22 -7.89
N TYR A 198 3.21 19.52 -8.32
CA TYR A 198 2.97 19.20 -9.73
C TYR A 198 2.91 20.46 -10.59
#